data_AF-A0A2M7JXB7-F1
#
_entry.id   AF-A0A2M7JXB7-F1
#
_cell.length_a   1.000
_cell.length_b   1.000
_cell.length_c   1.000
_cell.angle_alpha   90.00
_cell.angle_beta   90.00
_cell.angle_gamma   90.00
#
_symmetry.space_group_name_H-M   'P 1'
#
loop_
_entity.id
_entity.type
_entity.pdbx_description
1 polymer ?
#
loop_
_entity_poly.entity_id
_entity_poly.type
_entity_poly.pdbx_seq_one_letter_code
_entity_poly.pdbx_strand_id
1 'polypeptide(L)' 'MQRTGVARLPLHYGKAPRWLVIRMQKLAKEIVTIIIDEYGTDDFLKRISDPFWFQALGCVLG' A
#
# COMPACT_ATOMS: atom_id res chain seq x y z
N MET A 1 13.69 13.92 17.18
CA MET A 1 13.00 13.97 15.87
C MET A 1 12.05 15.16 15.86
N GLN A 2 12.18 16.08 14.90
CA GLN A 2 11.22 17.17 14.70
C GLN A 2 10.00 16.64 13.92
N ARG A 3 8.80 17.15 14.22
CA ARG A 3 7.54 16.70 13.59
C ARG A 3 7.50 17.20 12.13
N THR A 4 7.59 16.29 11.16
CA THR A 4 7.61 16.62 9.72
C THR A 4 6.22 16.63 9.06
N GLY A 5 5.18 16.13 9.75
CA GLY A 5 3.80 16.13 9.24
C GLY A 5 2.81 15.39 10.13
N VAL A 6 1.56 15.33 9.68
CA VAL A 6 0.47 14.57 10.31
C VAL A 6 -0.25 13.76 9.23
N ALA A 7 -0.18 12.43 9.31
CA ALA A 7 -0.99 11.55 8.49
C ALA A 7 -2.26 11.14 9.26
N ARG A 8 -3.44 11.30 8.66
CA ARG A 8 -4.68 10.71 9.17
C ARG A 8 -4.89 9.38 8.46
N LEU A 9 -4.88 8.29 9.23
CA LEU A 9 -5.12 6.93 8.76
C LEU A 9 -6.43 6.43 9.38
N PRO A 10 -7.60 6.90 8.89
CA PRO A 10 -8.87 6.47 9.44
C PRO A 10 -9.13 4.99 9.12
N LEU A 11 -9.61 4.24 10.10
CA LEU A 11 -10.15 2.91 9.86
C LEU A 11 -11.51 3.06 9.19
N HIS A 12 -11.60 2.69 7.91
CA HIS A 12 -12.88 2.61 7.21
C HIS A 12 -13.66 1.38 7.70
N TYR A 13 -14.87 1.61 8.21
CA TYR A 13 -15.78 0.53 8.58
C TYR A 13 -16.55 0.02 7.35
N GLY A 14 -16.97 -1.25 7.39
CA GLY A 14 -17.66 -1.90 6.29
C GLY A 14 -16.72 -2.57 5.28
N LYS A 15 -17.29 -3.05 4.18
CA LYS A 15 -16.53 -3.77 3.14
C LYS A 15 -16.39 -2.90 1.90
N ALA A 16 -15.17 -2.81 1.36
CA ALA A 16 -14.94 -2.18 0.07
C ALA A 16 -15.81 -2.86 -1.01
N PRO A 17 -16.45 -2.08 -1.91
CA PRO A 17 -17.23 -2.64 -3.01
C PRO A 17 -16.41 -3.60 -3.86
N ARG A 18 -17.02 -4.72 -4.28
CA ARG A 18 -16.31 -5.79 -5.01
C ARG A 18 -15.60 -5.28 -6.27
N TRP A 19 -16.23 -4.34 -7.00
CA TRP A 19 -15.66 -3.75 -8.20
C TRP A 19 -14.38 -2.95 -7.92
N LEU A 20 -14.29 -2.30 -6.75
CA LEU A 20 -13.13 -1.52 -6.35
C LEU A 20 -11.99 -2.46 -5.98
N VAL A 21 -12.25 -3.48 -5.17
CA VAL A 21 -11.24 -4.49 -4.79
C VAL A 21 -10.60 -5.14 -6.02
N ILE A 22 -11.38 -5.45 -7.05
CA ILE A 22 -10.86 -6.02 -8.30
C ILE A 22 -9.89 -5.05 -9.01
N ARG A 23 -10.19 -3.74 -9.00
CA ARG A 23 -9.29 -2.73 -9.59
C ARG A 23 -8.03 -2.54 -8.75
N MET A 24 -8.17 -2.46 -7.43
CA MET A 24 -7.05 -2.38 -6.48
C MET A 24 -6.08 -3.55 -6.66
N GLN A 25 -6.60 -4.78 -6.76
CA GLN A 25 -5.77 -5.98 -6.95
C GLN A 25 -4.97 -5.94 -8.25
N LYS A 26 -5.58 -5.48 -9.35
CA LYS A 26 -4.87 -5.33 -10.64
C LYS A 26 -3.75 -4.31 -10.54
N LEU A 27 -4.02 -3.15 -9.94
CA LEU A 27 -3.01 -2.10 -9.76
C LEU A 27 -1.89 -2.54 -8.80
N ALA A 28 -2.25 -3.16 -7.68
CA ALA A 28 -1.30 -3.69 -6.71
C ALA A 28 -0.35 -4.70 -7.33
N LYS A 29 -0.87 -5.58 -8.20
CA LYS A 29 -0.04 -6.56 -8.91
C LYS A 29 1.07 -5.87 -9.71
N GLU A 30 0.73 -4.90 -10.55
CA GLU A 30 1.71 -4.23 -11.41
C GLU A 30 2.72 -3.42 -10.58
N ILE A 31 2.27 -2.70 -9.55
CA ILE A 31 3.17 -1.95 -8.64
C ILE A 31 4.15 -2.90 -7.94
N VAL A 32 3.65 -4.00 -7.37
CA VAL A 32 4.49 -4.98 -6.66
C VAL A 32 5.45 -5.68 -7.62
N THR A 33 5.01 -6.01 -8.83
CA THR A 33 5.88 -6.60 -9.86
C THR A 33 7.05 -5.67 -10.18
N ILE A 34 6.83 -4.38 -10.40
CA ILE A 34 7.90 -3.40 -10.68
C ILE A 34 8.84 -3.26 -9.47
N ILE A 35 8.30 -3.17 -8.25
CA ILE A 35 9.14 -3.06 -7.04
C ILE A 35 10.04 -4.31 -6.89
N ILE A 36 9.50 -5.50 -7.12
CA ILE A 36 10.28 -6.74 -7.01
C ILE A 36 11.33 -6.83 -8.12
N ASP A 37 11.00 -6.42 -9.35
CA ASP A 37 11.93 -6.43 -10.48
C ASP A 37 13.10 -5.45 -10.27
N GLU A 38 12.84 -4.25 -9.73
CA GLU A 38 13.87 -3.23 -9.50
C GLU A 38 14.68 -3.44 -8.21
N TYR A 39 14.03 -3.86 -7.11
CA TYR A 39 14.65 -3.85 -5.77
C TYR A 39 14.72 -5.25 -5.12
N GLY A 40 14.10 -6.26 -5.72
CA GLY A 40 14.06 -7.63 -5.21
C GLY A 40 12.98 -7.87 -4.15
N THR A 41 12.70 -9.15 -3.91
CA THR A 41 11.66 -9.60 -2.97
C THR A 41 11.92 -9.17 -1.53
N ASP A 42 13.18 -9.19 -1.08
CA ASP A 42 13.55 -8.81 0.28
C ASP A 42 13.25 -7.33 0.57
N ASP A 43 13.44 -6.45 -0.42
CA ASP A 43 13.13 -5.02 -0.27
C ASP A 43 11.62 -4.80 -0.21
N PHE A 44 10.86 -5.51 -1.05
CA PHE A 44 9.39 -5.49 -0.99
C PHE A 44 8.88 -5.96 0.39
N LEU A 45 9.43 -7.05 0.94
CA LEU A 45 9.04 -7.56 2.25
C LEU A 45 9.37 -6.56 3.37
N LYS A 46 10.51 -5.87 3.30
CA LYS A 46 10.85 -4.80 4.26
C LYS A 46 9.86 -3.65 4.19
N ARG A 47 9.50 -3.21 2.98
CA ARG A 47 8.52 -2.12 2.75
C ARG A 47 7.13 -2.48 3.25
N ILE A 48 6.59 -3.64 2.88
CA ILE A 48 5.23 -4.02 3.28
C ILE A 48 5.12 -4.28 4.80
N SER A 49 6.23 -4.60 5.45
CA SER A 49 6.30 -4.76 6.91
C SER A 49 6.32 -3.43 7.67
N ASP A 50 6.62 -2.32 7.00
CA ASP A 50 6.49 -0.98 7.57
C ASP A 50 5.01 -0.55 7.56
N PRO A 51 4.38 -0.32 8.74
CA PRO A 51 2.96 0.01 8.80
C PRO A 51 2.60 1.31 8.05
N PHE A 52 3.49 2.29 8.01
CA PHE A 52 3.27 3.55 7.31
C PHE A 52 3.32 3.34 5.80
N TRP A 53 4.27 2.57 5.30
CA TRP A 53 4.37 2.24 3.88
C TRP A 53 3.19 1.36 3.42
N PHE A 54 2.80 0.35 4.21
CA PHE A 54 1.60 -0.45 3.93
C PHE A 54 0.33 0.40 3.80
N GLN A 55 0.15 1.35 4.72
CA GLN A 55 -1.00 2.26 4.68
C GLN A 55 -0.93 3.21 3.47
N ALA A 56 0.25 3.75 3.16
CA ALA A 56 0.45 4.58 1.97
C ALA A 56 0.13 3.82 0.68
N LEU A 57 0.55 2.56 0.57
CA LEU A 57 0.18 1.68 -0.54
C LEU A 57 -1.35 1.51 -0.60
N GLY A 58 -2.01 1.27 0.54
CA GLY A 58 -3.47 1.22 0.63
C GLY A 58 -4.14 2.48 0.07
N CYS A 59 -3.67 3.68 0.45
CA CYS A 59 -4.18 4.95 -0.07
C CYS A 59 -3.98 5.11 -1.59
N VAL A 60 -2.89 4.58 -2.15
CA VAL A 60 -2.66 4.60 -3.61
C VAL A 60 -3.63 3.67 -4.34
N LEU A 61 -3.97 2.54 -3.73
CA LEU A 61 -4.83 1.53 -4.36
C LEU A 61 -6.31 1.94 -4.36
N GLY A 62 -6.81 2.54 -3.28
CA GLY A 62 -8.19 3.03 -3.17
C GLY A 62 -8.84 2.84 -1.81
#